data_AF-A0A7K2MD12-F1
#
_entry.id   AF-A0A7K2MD12-F1
#
_cell.length_a   1.000
_cell.length_b   1.000
_cell.length_c   1.000
_cell.angle_alpha   90.00
_cell.angle_beta   90.00
_cell.angle_gamma   90.00
#
_symmetry.space_group_name_H-M   'P 1'
#
loop_
_entity.id
_entity.type
_entity.pdbx_description
1 polymer ?
#
loop_
_entity_poly.entity_id
_entity_poly.type
_entity_poly.pdbx_seq_one_letter_code
_entity_poly.pdbx_strand_id
1 'polypeptide(L)'
;LAAVGDVPPPGLVEEYVLCALNALSGDDGDPAAEEALHARVETLLDSLDGPLRLPYVLVLWSVVTGPRPAANARALRLAGTDPWAGALLDMGLGLQARFAGRPGEAEEALTRALAGFRATGDRWGMANCLEPLGMYAHARGDDDAALGLLDEGLALVRELDAPEETADLLRSRGVVLLRRGDAAGAA
;
A
#
# COMPACT_ATOMS: atom_id res chain seq x y z
N LEU A 1 -9.15 -17.38 -10.97
CA LEU A 1 -10.46 -17.75 -10.37
C LEU A 1 -11.26 -18.76 -11.20
N ALA A 2 -11.24 -18.70 -12.54
CA ALA A 2 -12.01 -19.60 -13.41
C ALA A 2 -11.86 -21.11 -13.15
N ALA A 3 -10.70 -21.56 -12.66
CA ALA A 3 -10.45 -22.97 -12.32
C ALA A 3 -10.97 -23.40 -10.94
N VAL A 4 -11.17 -22.45 -10.02
CA VAL A 4 -11.57 -22.71 -8.61
C VAL A 4 -13.06 -22.42 -8.40
N GLY A 5 -13.66 -21.61 -9.27
CA GLY A 5 -15.07 -21.22 -9.20
C GLY A 5 -15.33 -20.23 -8.08
N ASP A 6 -16.57 -20.23 -7.58
CA ASP A 6 -17.08 -19.18 -6.69
C ASP A 6 -16.88 -19.45 -5.20
N VAL A 7 -16.44 -20.65 -4.85
CA VAL A 7 -16.30 -21.11 -3.48
C VAL A 7 -14.82 -21.31 -3.17
N PRO A 8 -14.28 -20.72 -2.09
CA PRO A 8 -12.89 -20.94 -1.71
C PRO A 8 -12.66 -22.40 -1.33
N PRO A 9 -11.50 -22.99 -1.68
CA PRO A 9 -11.15 -24.31 -1.20
C PRO A 9 -11.09 -24.34 0.34
N PRO A 10 -11.37 -25.50 0.98
CA PRO A 10 -11.33 -25.62 2.44
C PRO A 10 -9.99 -25.16 3.02
N GLY A 11 -10.03 -24.22 3.96
CA GLY A 11 -8.83 -23.68 4.63
C GLY A 11 -8.03 -22.64 3.84
N LEU A 12 -8.46 -22.28 2.61
CA LEU A 12 -7.75 -21.34 1.73
C LEU A 12 -8.55 -20.06 1.47
N VAL A 13 -9.33 -19.60 2.45
CA VAL A 13 -10.15 -18.39 2.31
C VAL A 13 -9.28 -17.16 2.09
N GLU A 14 -8.19 -17.01 2.85
CA GLU A 14 -7.27 -15.86 2.73
C GLU A 14 -6.54 -15.86 1.38
N GLU A 15 -6.04 -17.01 0.92
CA GLU A 15 -5.40 -17.14 -0.39
C GLU A 15 -6.38 -16.87 -1.54
N TYR A 16 -7.62 -17.34 -1.40
CA TYR A 16 -8.67 -17.07 -2.38
C TYR A 16 -8.96 -15.57 -2.45
N VAL A 17 -9.11 -14.91 -1.30
CA VAL A 17 -9.31 -13.45 -1.22
C VAL A 17 -8.14 -12.71 -1.83
N LEU A 18 -6.90 -13.11 -1.53
CA LEU A 18 -5.69 -12.52 -2.12
C LEU A 18 -5.70 -12.62 -3.65
N CYS A 19 -6.01 -13.79 -4.20
CA CYS A 19 -6.13 -14.00 -5.64
C CYS A 19 -7.25 -13.15 -6.25
N ALA A 20 -8.38 -13.02 -5.55
CA ALA A 20 -9.53 -12.25 -6.00
C ALA A 20 -9.23 -10.74 -6.02
N LEU A 21 -8.56 -10.22 -4.99
CA LEU A 21 -8.12 -8.83 -4.94
C LEU A 21 -7.14 -8.52 -6.08
N ASN A 22 -6.17 -9.41 -6.35
CA ASN A 22 -5.27 -9.24 -7.49
C ASN A 22 -6.00 -9.26 -8.83
N ALA A 23 -7.05 -10.08 -8.97
CA ALA A 23 -7.86 -10.11 -10.19
C ALA A 23 -8.68 -8.81 -10.36
N LEU A 24 -9.17 -8.22 -9.27
CA LEU A 24 -9.86 -6.93 -9.28
C LEU A 24 -8.94 -5.74 -9.59
N SER A 25 -7.63 -5.86 -9.31
CA SER A 25 -6.64 -4.86 -9.68
C SER A 25 -6.28 -4.86 -11.18
N GLY A 26 -6.70 -5.88 -11.94
CA GLY A 26 -6.49 -5.96 -13.38
C GLY A 26 -7.64 -5.33 -14.17
N ASP A 27 -7.32 -4.59 -15.22
CA ASP A 27 -8.28 -3.94 -16.14
C ASP A 27 -8.67 -4.91 -17.28
N ASP A 28 -9.47 -5.94 -16.99
CA ASP A 28 -9.68 -7.05 -17.94
C ASP A 28 -11.16 -7.45 -18.17
N GLY A 29 -12.20 -6.73 -17.71
CA GLY A 29 -13.55 -7.29 -17.92
C GLY A 29 -14.83 -6.51 -17.61
N ASP A 30 -15.90 -7.33 -17.56
CA ASP A 30 -17.30 -6.94 -17.36
C ASP A 30 -17.52 -6.32 -15.97
N PRO A 31 -17.98 -5.06 -15.87
CA PRO A 31 -18.21 -4.38 -14.60
C PRO A 31 -19.15 -5.14 -13.65
N ALA A 32 -20.10 -5.92 -14.18
CA ALA A 32 -20.99 -6.73 -13.35
C ALA A 32 -20.26 -7.89 -12.68
N ALA A 33 -19.27 -8.48 -13.35
CA ALA A 33 -18.44 -9.54 -12.81
C ALA A 33 -17.48 -9.01 -11.73
N GLU A 34 -16.92 -7.81 -11.93
CA GLU A 34 -16.09 -7.12 -10.94
C GLU A 34 -16.87 -6.78 -9.67
N GLU A 35 -18.07 -6.20 -9.80
CA GLU A 35 -18.95 -5.90 -8.67
C GLU A 35 -19.31 -7.17 -7.89
N ALA A 36 -19.63 -8.27 -8.59
CA ALA A 36 -19.94 -9.56 -7.97
C ALA A 36 -18.73 -10.15 -7.23
N LEU A 37 -17.53 -10.03 -7.80
CA LEU A 37 -16.30 -10.50 -7.18
C LEU A 37 -15.93 -9.65 -5.97
N HIS A 38 -16.11 -8.33 -6.04
CA HIS A 38 -15.94 -7.42 -4.92
C HIS A 38 -16.89 -7.77 -3.76
N ALA A 39 -18.19 -7.96 -4.03
CA ALA A 39 -19.16 -8.36 -3.02
C ALA A 39 -18.83 -9.71 -2.36
N ARG A 40 -18.27 -10.65 -3.13
CA ARG A 40 -17.80 -11.93 -2.63
C ARG A 40 -16.60 -11.79 -1.71
N VAL A 41 -15.59 -11.00 -2.11
CA VAL A 41 -14.43 -10.71 -1.25
C VAL A 41 -14.90 -10.12 0.08
N GLU A 42 -15.84 -9.18 0.06
CA GLU A 42 -16.40 -8.61 1.29
C GLU A 42 -17.07 -9.66 2.19
N THR A 43 -17.89 -10.53 1.61
CA THR A 43 -18.57 -11.60 2.36
C THR A 43 -17.59 -12.60 2.98
N LEU A 44 -16.54 -12.97 2.22
CA LEU A 44 -15.53 -13.92 2.70
C LEU A 44 -14.71 -13.33 3.84
N LEU A 45 -14.25 -12.09 3.71
CA LEU A 45 -13.53 -11.41 4.76
C LEU A 45 -14.42 -11.15 6.00
N ASP A 46 -15.75 -11.01 5.85
CA ASP A 46 -16.68 -10.91 6.99
C ASP A 46 -16.76 -12.20 7.79
N SER A 47 -16.55 -13.35 7.14
CA SER A 47 -16.53 -14.66 7.79
C SER A 47 -15.24 -14.97 8.55
N LEU A 48 -14.20 -14.12 8.40
CA LEU A 48 -12.92 -14.32 9.07
C LEU A 48 -12.96 -13.68 10.48
N ASP A 49 -12.65 -14.52 11.47
CA ASP A 49 -12.56 -14.12 12.87
C ASP A 49 -11.09 -14.00 13.30
N GLY A 50 -10.73 -12.82 13.77
CA GLY A 50 -9.40 -12.55 14.32
C GLY A 50 -8.34 -12.20 13.28
N PRO A 51 -7.06 -12.20 13.69
CA PRO A 51 -5.96 -11.75 12.84
C PRO A 51 -5.74 -12.63 11.62
N LEU A 52 -5.43 -12.02 10.47
CA LEU A 52 -5.12 -12.73 9.23
C LEU A 52 -3.76 -13.42 9.32
N ARG A 53 -3.66 -14.61 8.73
CA ARG A 53 -2.38 -15.29 8.50
C ARG A 53 -1.59 -14.66 7.36
N LEU A 54 -2.26 -14.02 6.41
CA LEU A 54 -1.69 -13.28 5.28
C LEU A 54 -2.03 -11.78 5.42
N PRO A 55 -1.37 -11.03 6.33
CA PRO A 55 -1.66 -9.61 6.56
C PRO A 55 -1.57 -8.70 5.32
N TYR A 56 -0.84 -9.11 4.28
CA TYR A 56 -0.76 -8.39 3.01
C TYR A 56 -2.13 -8.17 2.33
N VAL A 57 -3.12 -9.03 2.63
CA VAL A 57 -4.51 -8.85 2.21
C VAL A 57 -5.05 -7.47 2.62
N LEU A 58 -4.62 -6.91 3.76
CA LEU A 58 -5.07 -5.59 4.24
C LEU A 58 -4.64 -4.47 3.28
N VAL A 59 -3.45 -4.55 2.71
CA VAL A 59 -2.94 -3.56 1.74
C VAL A 59 -3.76 -3.62 0.47
N LEU A 60 -3.82 -4.80 -0.15
CA LEU A 60 -4.52 -4.99 -1.42
C LEU A 60 -6.00 -4.68 -1.30
N TRP A 61 -6.63 -5.08 -0.20
CA TRP A 61 -8.03 -4.75 0.07
C TRP A 61 -8.21 -3.24 0.15
N SER A 62 -7.38 -2.53 0.92
CA SER A 62 -7.48 -1.06 1.03
C SER A 62 -7.33 -0.35 -0.32
N VAL A 63 -6.45 -0.83 -1.19
CA VAL A 63 -6.22 -0.27 -2.53
C VAL A 63 -7.38 -0.57 -3.47
N VAL A 64 -7.93 -1.78 -3.45
CA VAL A 64 -8.98 -2.24 -4.38
C VAL A 64 -10.37 -1.74 -3.99
N THR A 65 -10.74 -1.79 -2.71
CA THR A 65 -12.15 -1.60 -2.28
C THR A 65 -12.47 -0.19 -1.83
N GLY A 66 -11.46 0.65 -1.60
CA GLY A 66 -11.63 2.06 -1.22
C GLY A 66 -12.30 2.26 0.15
N PRO A 67 -12.62 3.52 0.52
CA PRO A 67 -12.99 3.89 1.88
C PRO A 67 -14.40 3.41 2.22
N ARG A 68 -14.52 2.41 3.08
CA ARG A 68 -15.77 2.16 3.82
C ARG A 68 -15.47 2.29 5.31
N PRO A 69 -16.16 3.16 6.07
CA PRO A 69 -15.95 3.25 7.52
C PRO A 69 -16.12 1.91 8.26
N ALA A 70 -16.98 1.03 7.74
CA ALA A 70 -17.14 -0.35 8.20
C ALA A 70 -15.89 -1.22 7.95
N ALA A 71 -15.14 -0.92 6.88
CA ALA A 71 -13.87 -1.59 6.58
C ALA A 71 -12.82 -1.31 7.65
N ASN A 72 -12.77 -0.12 8.26
CA ASN A 72 -11.73 0.21 9.25
C ASN A 72 -11.86 -0.59 10.55
N ALA A 73 -13.06 -0.72 11.11
CA ALA A 73 -13.26 -1.51 12.34
C ALA A 73 -12.93 -2.99 12.12
N ARG A 74 -13.30 -3.51 10.94
CA ARG A 74 -12.94 -4.87 10.54
C ARG A 74 -11.46 -5.01 10.25
N ALA A 75 -10.84 -4.07 9.55
CA ALA A 75 -9.42 -4.06 9.25
C ALA A 75 -8.59 -4.10 10.53
N LEU A 76 -8.98 -3.31 11.55
CA LEU A 76 -8.35 -3.32 12.86
C LEU A 76 -8.47 -4.69 13.54
N ARG A 77 -9.64 -5.34 13.44
CA ARG A 77 -9.84 -6.70 13.95
C ARG A 77 -8.97 -7.73 13.22
N LEU A 78 -8.88 -7.62 11.90
CA LEU A 78 -8.11 -8.50 11.02
C LEU A 78 -6.59 -8.26 11.10
N ALA A 79 -6.15 -7.06 11.49
CA ALA A 79 -4.76 -6.77 11.82
C ALA A 79 -4.40 -7.29 13.23
N GLY A 80 -5.36 -7.25 14.16
CA GLY A 80 -5.13 -7.65 15.54
C GLY A 80 -4.16 -6.72 16.25
N THR A 81 -3.27 -7.27 17.07
CA THR A 81 -2.25 -6.52 17.82
C THR A 81 -0.86 -6.62 17.20
N ASP A 82 -0.73 -7.23 16.02
CA ASP A 82 0.56 -7.36 15.34
C ASP A 82 1.01 -5.99 14.80
N PRO A 83 2.17 -5.46 15.24
CA PRO A 83 2.66 -4.17 14.77
C PRO A 83 2.87 -4.12 13.25
N TRP A 84 3.25 -5.25 12.63
CA TRP A 84 3.46 -5.32 11.19
C TRP A 84 2.14 -5.26 10.41
N ALA A 85 1.14 -6.05 10.81
CA ALA A 85 -0.20 -5.97 10.24
C ALA A 85 -0.85 -4.59 10.44
N GLY A 86 -0.63 -3.94 11.59
CA GLY A 86 -1.05 -2.56 11.81
C GLY A 86 -0.39 -1.57 10.86
N ALA A 87 0.92 -1.69 10.63
CA ALA A 87 1.65 -0.86 9.68
C ALA A 87 1.16 -1.06 8.22
N LEU A 88 0.87 -2.30 7.82
CA LEU A 88 0.28 -2.62 6.52
C LEU A 88 -1.11 -1.98 6.35
N LEU A 89 -1.93 -1.99 7.40
CA LEU A 89 -3.23 -1.30 7.37
C LEU A 89 -3.07 0.21 7.20
N ASP A 90 -2.20 0.85 8.00
CA ASP A 90 -1.93 2.28 7.86
C ASP A 90 -1.38 2.62 6.46
N MET A 91 -0.54 1.76 5.88
CA MET A 91 -0.02 1.95 4.52
C MET A 91 -1.16 1.88 3.48
N GLY A 92 -2.03 0.88 3.58
CA GLY A 92 -3.20 0.74 2.71
C GLY A 92 -4.11 1.97 2.76
N LEU A 93 -4.41 2.46 3.97
CA LEU A 93 -5.22 3.68 4.18
C LEU A 93 -4.53 4.92 3.60
N GLY A 94 -3.21 5.01 3.74
CA GLY A 94 -2.40 6.09 3.19
C GLY A 94 -2.45 6.15 1.66
N LEU A 95 -2.24 5.02 0.99
CA LEU A 95 -2.35 4.90 -0.47
C LEU A 95 -3.77 5.24 -0.95
N GLN A 96 -4.78 4.77 -0.22
CA GLN A 96 -6.18 5.04 -0.53
C GLN A 96 -6.52 6.53 -0.41
N ALA A 97 -6.02 7.23 0.62
CA ALA A 97 -6.17 8.67 0.76
C ALA A 97 -5.42 9.44 -0.34
N ARG A 98 -4.23 8.97 -0.75
CA ARG A 98 -3.45 9.53 -1.87
C ARG A 98 -4.26 9.50 -3.17
N PHE A 99 -4.83 8.35 -3.54
CA PHE A 99 -5.62 8.22 -4.77
C PHE A 99 -6.96 8.97 -4.73
N ALA A 100 -7.53 9.15 -3.53
CA ALA A 100 -8.74 9.95 -3.32
C ALA A 100 -8.50 11.47 -3.30
N GLY A 101 -7.26 11.94 -3.52
CA GLY A 101 -6.93 13.37 -3.52
C GLY A 101 -6.97 14.02 -2.13
N ARG A 102 -6.71 13.24 -1.07
CA ARG A 102 -6.74 13.68 0.33
C ARG A 102 -5.31 13.64 0.92
N PRO A 103 -4.43 14.57 0.52
CA PRO A 103 -2.99 14.47 0.82
C PRO A 103 -2.65 14.53 2.31
N GLY A 104 -3.41 15.29 3.12
CA GLY A 104 -3.19 15.35 4.57
C GLY A 104 -3.45 14.02 5.28
N GLU A 105 -4.58 13.38 4.99
CA GLU A 105 -4.90 12.05 5.52
C GLU A 105 -3.87 11.00 5.05
N ALA A 106 -3.42 11.11 3.80
CA ALA A 106 -2.41 10.22 3.24
C ALA A 106 -1.06 10.36 3.97
N GLU A 107 -0.57 11.60 4.14
CA GLU A 107 0.69 11.88 4.83
C GLU A 107 0.66 11.37 6.30
N GLU A 108 -0.46 11.59 7.00
CA GLU A 108 -0.64 11.10 8.37
C GLU A 108 -0.60 9.57 8.45
N ALA A 109 -1.32 8.87 7.57
CA ALA A 109 -1.38 7.42 7.58
C ALA A 109 -0.04 6.79 7.16
N LEU A 110 0.60 7.31 6.10
CA LEU A 110 1.92 6.84 5.67
C LEU A 110 3.02 7.11 6.71
N THR A 111 2.90 8.18 7.49
CA THR A 111 3.82 8.45 8.62
C THR A 111 3.68 7.40 9.72
N ARG A 112 2.44 7.02 10.07
CA ARG A 112 2.21 5.93 11.03
C ARG A 112 2.71 4.59 10.52
N ALA A 113 2.43 4.28 9.25
CA ALA A 113 2.93 3.08 8.59
C ALA A 113 4.46 3.01 8.62
N LEU A 114 5.15 4.09 8.25
CA LEU A 114 6.61 4.18 8.29
C LEU A 114 7.17 3.94 9.70
N ALA A 115 6.53 4.50 10.73
CA ALA A 115 6.93 4.26 12.12
C ALA A 115 6.75 2.79 12.52
N GLY A 116 5.65 2.16 12.11
CA GLY A 116 5.40 0.74 12.31
C GLY A 116 6.44 -0.14 11.60
N PHE A 117 6.70 0.11 10.32
CA PHE A 117 7.70 -0.65 9.55
C PHE A 117 9.12 -0.48 10.07
N ARG A 118 9.48 0.72 10.56
CA ARG A 118 10.75 0.92 11.28
C ARG A 118 10.84 0.07 12.55
N ALA A 119 9.75 -0.04 13.31
CA ALA A 119 9.71 -0.86 14.51
C ALA A 119 9.80 -2.36 14.22
N THR A 120 9.29 -2.82 13.06
CA THR A 120 9.33 -4.23 12.65
C THR A 120 10.53 -4.58 11.77
N GLY A 121 11.28 -3.58 11.29
CA GLY A 121 12.42 -3.77 10.38
C GLY A 121 12.03 -4.11 8.94
N ASP A 122 10.80 -3.80 8.52
CA ASP A 122 10.34 -4.06 7.16
C ASP A 122 10.83 -2.97 6.20
N ARG A 123 11.88 -3.31 5.45
CA ARG A 123 12.50 -2.41 4.48
C ARG A 123 11.60 -2.09 3.29
N TRP A 124 10.78 -3.05 2.85
CA TRP A 124 9.91 -2.86 1.69
C TRP A 124 8.77 -1.90 2.06
N GLY A 125 8.15 -2.12 3.22
CA GLY A 125 7.14 -1.20 3.76
C GLY A 125 7.69 0.21 4.00
N MET A 126 8.92 0.32 4.52
CA MET A 126 9.61 1.60 4.67
C MET A 126 9.80 2.32 3.32
N ALA A 127 10.35 1.65 2.30
CA ALA A 127 10.57 2.24 0.97
C ALA A 127 9.26 2.75 0.33
N ASN A 128 8.19 1.97 0.42
CA ASN A 128 6.87 2.33 -0.10
C ASN A 128 6.23 3.53 0.62
N CYS A 129 6.59 3.79 1.88
CA CYS A 129 6.14 4.98 2.59
C CYS A 129 7.04 6.21 2.31
N LEU A 130 8.34 6.00 2.11
CA LEU A 130 9.31 7.09 1.95
C LEU A 130 9.13 7.86 0.63
N GLU A 131 8.79 7.19 -0.48
CA GLU A 131 8.51 7.86 -1.77
C GLU A 131 7.38 8.90 -1.68
N PRO A 132 6.15 8.55 -1.26
CA PRO A 132 5.06 9.52 -1.14
C PRO A 132 5.37 10.62 -0.14
N LEU A 133 5.95 10.28 1.02
CA LEU A 133 6.30 11.27 2.05
C LEU A 133 7.33 12.28 1.53
N GLY A 134 8.31 11.82 0.76
CA GLY A 134 9.27 12.69 0.07
C GLY A 134 8.56 13.64 -0.90
N MET A 135 7.59 13.14 -1.67
CA MET A 135 6.81 13.96 -2.60
C MET A 135 5.88 14.96 -1.89
N TYR A 136 5.35 14.63 -0.71
CA TYR A 136 4.61 15.60 0.11
C TYR A 136 5.52 16.70 0.67
N ALA A 137 6.72 16.35 1.14
CA ALA A 137 7.73 17.34 1.54
C ALA A 137 8.09 18.27 0.38
N HIS A 138 8.31 17.71 -0.81
CA HIS A 138 8.53 18.48 -2.03
C HIS A 138 7.35 19.41 -2.31
N ALA A 139 6.11 18.93 -2.30
CA ALA A 139 4.92 19.75 -2.53
C ALA A 139 4.79 20.93 -1.55
N ARG A 140 5.31 20.78 -0.32
CA ARG A 140 5.37 21.84 0.70
C ARG A 140 6.53 22.83 0.52
N GLY A 141 7.40 22.62 -0.48
CA GLY A 141 8.57 23.46 -0.72
C GLY A 141 9.85 22.98 -0.04
N ASP A 142 9.80 21.88 0.73
CA ASP A 142 10.93 21.37 1.51
C ASP A 142 11.72 20.32 0.72
N ASP A 143 12.53 20.80 -0.24
CA ASP A 143 13.33 19.92 -1.12
C ASP A 143 14.41 19.15 -0.37
N ASP A 144 14.98 19.72 0.69
CA ASP A 144 16.02 19.05 1.47
C ASP A 144 15.44 17.87 2.25
N ALA A 145 14.26 18.04 2.88
CA ALA A 145 13.57 16.93 3.51
C ALA A 145 13.13 15.88 2.48
N ALA A 146 12.64 16.31 1.31
CA ALA A 146 12.25 15.40 0.23
C ALA A 146 13.42 14.52 -0.23
N LEU A 147 14.58 15.12 -0.52
CA LEU A 147 15.77 14.38 -0.93
C LEU A 147 16.26 13.41 0.15
N GLY A 148 16.22 13.82 1.43
CA GLY A 148 16.59 12.94 2.54
C GLY A 148 15.71 11.68 2.62
N LEU A 149 14.40 11.83 2.47
CA LEU A 149 13.45 10.71 2.47
C LEU A 149 13.66 9.79 1.26
N LEU A 150 13.87 10.38 0.07
CA LEU A 150 14.11 9.61 -1.15
C LEU A 150 15.45 8.87 -1.13
N ASP A 151 16.50 9.48 -0.58
CA ASP A 151 17.81 8.85 -0.42
C ASP A 151 17.77 7.68 0.60
N GLU A 152 17.01 7.82 1.69
CA GLU A 152 16.73 6.71 2.62
C GLU A 152 16.02 5.56 1.88
N GLY A 153 14.98 5.86 1.10
CA GLY A 153 14.26 4.86 0.31
C GLY A 153 15.19 4.14 -0.68
N LEU A 154 16.05 4.89 -1.38
CA LEU A 154 17.01 4.36 -2.35
C LEU A 154 18.02 3.42 -1.71
N ALA A 155 18.46 3.70 -0.48
CA ALA A 155 19.34 2.79 0.26
C ALA A 155 18.65 1.45 0.54
N LEU A 156 17.37 1.48 0.95
CA LEU A 156 16.60 0.28 1.29
C LEU A 156 16.31 -0.59 0.06
N VAL A 157 15.85 -0.01 -1.04
CA VAL A 157 15.52 -0.78 -2.26
C VAL A 157 16.75 -1.41 -2.91
N ARG A 158 17.94 -0.81 -2.72
CA ARG A 158 19.22 -1.42 -3.11
C ARG A 158 19.54 -2.68 -2.30
N GLU A 159 19.23 -2.68 -1.00
CA GLU A 159 19.40 -3.88 -0.16
C GLU A 159 18.42 -5.01 -0.56
N LEU A 160 17.26 -4.64 -1.12
CA LEU A 160 16.22 -5.57 -1.53
C LEU A 160 16.37 -6.09 -2.98
N ASP A 161 17.32 -5.55 -3.74
CA ASP A 161 17.45 -5.79 -5.19
C ASP A 161 16.11 -5.58 -5.93
N ALA A 162 15.47 -4.45 -5.63
CA ALA A 162 14.11 -4.11 -6.06
C ALA A 162 14.15 -3.04 -7.19
N PRO A 163 14.25 -3.45 -8.48
CA PRO A 163 14.51 -2.52 -9.58
C PRO A 163 13.34 -1.58 -9.90
N GLU A 164 12.11 -2.03 -9.67
CA GLU A 164 10.90 -1.23 -9.92
C GLU A 164 10.81 -0.07 -8.94
N GLU A 165 10.89 -0.35 -7.63
CA GLU A 165 10.90 0.67 -6.59
C GLU A 165 12.12 1.60 -6.70
N THR A 166 13.26 1.07 -7.16
CA THR A 166 14.44 1.89 -7.47
C THR A 166 14.14 2.91 -8.56
N ALA A 167 13.48 2.50 -9.64
CA ALA A 167 13.14 3.40 -10.74
C ALA A 167 12.18 4.52 -10.29
N ASP A 168 11.18 4.18 -9.47
CA ASP A 168 10.22 5.15 -8.95
C ASP A 168 10.86 6.19 -8.04
N LEU A 169 11.72 5.75 -7.11
CA LEU A 169 12.44 6.65 -6.22
C LEU A 169 13.40 7.57 -6.99
N LEU A 170 14.11 7.04 -7.99
CA LEU A 170 14.99 7.84 -8.85
C LEU A 170 14.20 8.88 -9.65
N ARG A 171 13.05 8.50 -10.21
CA ARG A 171 12.14 9.41 -10.92
C ARG A 171 11.70 10.56 -10.00
N SER A 172 11.20 10.23 -8.81
CA SER A 172 10.74 11.23 -7.83
C SER A 172 11.90 12.13 -7.37
N ARG A 173 13.10 11.59 -7.19
CA ARG A 173 14.31 12.37 -6.86
C ARG A 173 14.72 13.32 -7.98
N GLY A 174 14.66 12.88 -9.24
CA GLY A 174 14.92 13.72 -10.40
C GLY A 174 13.97 14.91 -10.49
N VAL A 175 12.67 14.71 -10.20
CA VAL A 175 11.68 15.79 -10.13
C VAL A 175 12.08 16.86 -9.09
N VAL A 176 12.51 16.44 -7.90
CA VAL A 176 12.96 17.34 -6.84
C VAL A 176 14.19 18.14 -7.27
N LEU A 177 15.19 17.48 -7.88
CA LEU A 177 16.44 18.12 -8.30
C LEU A 177 16.25 19.11 -9.45
N LEU A 178 15.38 18.80 -10.41
CA LEU A 178 15.03 19.72 -11.49
C LEU A 178 14.41 21.01 -10.94
N ARG A 179 13.54 20.92 -9.92
CA ARG A 179 12.99 22.13 -9.27
C ARG A 179 14.05 22.96 -8.57
N ARG A 180 15.06 22.31 -7.98
CA ARG A 180 16.21 22.97 -7.34
C ARG A 180 17.18 23.60 -8.34
N GLY A 181 16.99 23.38 -9.64
CA GLY A 181 17.89 23.84 -10.70
C GLY A 181 19.14 22.96 -10.87
N ASP A 182 19.18 21.79 -10.22
CA ASP A 182 20.27 20.83 -10.35
C ASP A 182 19.96 19.79 -11.42
N ALA A 183 20.06 20.22 -12.68
CA ALA A 183 19.84 19.34 -13.84
C ALA A 183 20.92 18.26 -13.97
N ALA A 184 22.11 18.45 -13.38
CA ALA A 184 23.21 17.49 -13.43
C ALA A 184 23.01 16.33 -12.44
N GLY A 185 22.43 16.60 -11.27
CA GLY A 185 22.03 15.56 -10.31
C GLY A 185 20.75 14.81 -10.69
N ALA A 186 19.97 15.31 -11.65
CA ALA A 186 18.71 14.74 -12.11
C ALA A 186 18.83 13.76 -13.30
N ALA A 187 20.01 13.67 -13.92
CA ALA A 187 20.31 12.80 -15.07
C ALA A 187 20.91 11.45 -14.62
#